data_AF-A0A955KXR3-F1
#
_entry.id   AF-A0A955KXR3-F1
#
_cell.length_a   1.000
_cell.length_b   1.000
_cell.length_c   1.000
_cell.angle_alpha   90.00
_cell.angle_beta   90.00
_cell.angle_gamma   90.00
#
_symmetry.space_group_name_H-M   'P 1'
#
loop_
_entity.id
_entity.type
_entity.pdbx_description
1 polymer ?
#
loop_
_entity_poly.entity_id
_entity_poly.type
_entity_poly.pdbx_seq_one_letter_code
_entity_poly.pdbx_strand_id
1 'polypeptide(L)' 'MFALAESHISIHTWPEFGYVSIDVFVCNQSGDNSSKAERICESLIDIFHSQKQNLQTIHRSMVTHP' A
#
# COMPACT_ATOMS: atom_id res chain seq x y z
N MET A 1 2.11 -2.24 11.51
CA MET A 1 0.87 -1.70 10.92
C MET A 1 0.71 -0.27 11.42
N PHE A 2 0.64 0.68 10.50
CA PHE A 2 0.38 2.10 10.78
C PHE A 2 -1.06 2.40 10.38
N ALA A 3 -1.89 2.75 11.36
CA ALA A 3 -3.26 3.19 11.12
C ALA A 3 -3.27 4.68 10.81
N LEU A 4 -4.03 5.06 9.79
CA LEU A 4 -4.38 6.43 9.43
C LEU A 4 -5.91 6.58 9.58
N ALA A 5 -6.45 7.78 9.37
CA ALA A 5 -7.86 8.10 9.65
C ALA A 5 -8.85 6.99 9.22
N GLU A 6 -8.90 6.66 7.93
CA GLU A 6 -9.67 5.54 7.38
C GLU A 6 -8.85 4.69 6.41
N SER A 7 -7.55 4.64 6.66
CA SER A 7 -6.59 4.04 5.75
C SER A 7 -5.45 3.42 6.55
N HIS A 8 -4.56 2.65 5.92
CA HIS A 8 -3.47 2.02 6.65
C HIS A 8 -2.29 1.68 5.74
N ILE A 9 -1.15 1.47 6.39
CA ILE A 9 0.01 0.85 5.76
C ILE A 9 0.43 -0.34 6.63
N SER A 10 0.57 -1.52 6.03
CA SER A 10 1.07 -2.72 6.70
C SER A 10 2.28 -3.27 5.95
N ILE A 11 3.24 -3.79 6.72
CA ILE A 11 4.45 -4.42 6.20
C ILE A 11 4.64 -5.70 7.01
N HIS A 12 4.77 -6.82 6.31
CA HIS A 12 5.03 -8.13 6.86
C HIS A 12 6.26 -8.71 6.17
N THR A 13 7.31 -8.96 6.95
CA THR A 13 8.59 -9.47 6.43
C THR A 13 8.82 -10.90 6.86
N TRP A 14 9.35 -11.72 5.95
CA TRP A 14 9.91 -13.04 6.22
C TRP A 14 11.34 -13.10 5.67
N PRO A 15 12.33 -12.65 6.46
CA PRO A 15 13.74 -12.62 6.05
C PRO A 15 14.27 -14.01 5.63
N GLU A 16 13.79 -15.08 6.25
CA GLU A 16 14.15 -16.46 5.95
C GLU A 16 13.82 -16.89 4.50
N PHE A 17 12.89 -16.19 3.86
CA PHE A 17 12.51 -16.39 2.46
C PHE A 17 12.92 -15.23 1.55
N GLY A 18 13.56 -14.18 2.10
CA GLY A 18 13.81 -12.94 1.38
C GLY A 18 12.53 -12.29 0.87
N TYR A 19 11.43 -12.44 1.60
CA TYR A 19 10.09 -12.02 1.17
C TYR A 19 9.54 -10.88 2.04
N VAL A 20 8.82 -9.96 1.40
CA VAL A 20 8.05 -8.93 2.07
C VAL A 20 6.68 -8.79 1.39
N SER A 21 5.64 -8.68 2.20
CA SER A 21 4.29 -8.32 1.80
C SER A 21 3.96 -6.94 2.34
N ILE A 22 3.42 -6.07 1.49
CA ILE A 22 3.17 -4.66 1.78
C ILE A 22 1.76 -4.33 1.31
N ASP A 23 0.97 -3.68 2.16
CA ASP A 23 -0.32 -3.09 1.81
C ASP A 23 -0.26 -1.57 2.05
N VAL A 24 -0.61 -0.79 1.03
CA VAL A 24 -0.71 0.67 1.09
C VAL A 24 -2.14 1.06 0.74
N PHE A 25 -2.94 1.32 1.75
CA PHE A 25 -4.32 1.73 1.61
C PHE A 25 -4.48 3.21 1.99
N VAL A 26 -4.95 4.02 1.04
CA VAL A 26 -5.23 5.45 1.24
C VAL A 26 -6.72 5.75 1.00
N CYS A 27 -7.26 6.68 1.77
CA CYS A 27 -8.60 7.20 1.56
C CYS A 27 -8.54 8.53 0.79
N ASN A 28 -9.41 8.71 -0.20
CA ASN A 28 -9.47 9.92 -1.03
C ASN A 28 -10.59 10.90 -0.60
N GLN A 29 -11.12 10.77 0.62
CA GLN A 29 -12.23 11.61 1.11
C GLN A 29 -11.91 13.11 1.13
N SER A 30 -10.68 13.49 1.45
CA SER A 30 -10.26 14.92 1.55
C SER A 30 -9.40 15.39 0.38
N GLY A 31 -9.31 14.60 -0.70
CA GLY A 31 -8.48 14.88 -1.87
C GLY A 31 -7.92 13.61 -2.51
N ASP A 32 -7.43 13.71 -3.75
CA ASP A 32 -6.82 12.58 -4.44
C ASP A 32 -5.43 12.27 -3.85
N ASN A 33 -5.33 11.15 -3.15
CA ASN A 33 -4.08 10.64 -2.57
C ASN A 33 -3.49 9.48 -3.39
N SER A 34 -4.01 9.19 -4.58
CA SER A 34 -3.56 8.06 -5.41
C SER A 34 -2.07 8.16 -5.75
N SER A 35 -1.61 9.33 -6.21
CA SER A 35 -0.19 9.55 -6.50
C SER A 35 0.71 9.49 -5.26
N LYS A 36 0.17 9.74 -4.05
CA LYS A 36 0.93 9.58 -2.81
C LYS A 36 1.08 8.09 -2.47
N ALA A 37 0.04 7.30 -2.67
CA ALA A 37 0.10 5.85 -2.49
C ALA A 37 1.12 5.20 -3.44
N GLU A 38 1.09 5.59 -4.72
CA GLU A 38 2.06 5.13 -5.73
C GLU A 38 3.51 5.43 -5.30
N ARG A 39 3.80 6.67 -4.90
CA ARG A 39 5.13 7.05 -4.42
C ARG A 39 5.59 6.28 -3.19
N ILE A 40 4.67 5.96 -2.26
CA ILE A 40 4.98 5.14 -1.09
C ILE A 40 5.36 3.72 -1.54
N CYS A 41 4.58 3.11 -2.44
CA CYS A 41 4.90 1.80 -3.00
C CYS A 41 6.26 1.78 -3.70
N GLU A 42 6.54 2.77 -4.55
CA GLU A 42 7.84 2.90 -5.24
C GLU A 42 8.99 3.01 -4.24
N SER A 43 8.86 3.88 -3.24
CA SER A 43 9.88 4.06 -2.20
C SER A 43 10.14 2.77 -1.41
N LEU A 44 9.09 1.99 -1.13
CA LEU A 44 9.23 0.72 -0.41
C LEU A 44 9.91 -0.34 -1.28
N ILE A 45 9.59 -0.41 -2.57
CA ILE A 45 10.28 -1.31 -3.51
C ILE A 45 11.79 -1.01 -3.54
N ASP A 46 12.15 0.27 -3.60
CA ASP A 46 13.55 0.71 -3.61
C ASP A 46 14.26 0.37 -2.30
N ILE A 47 13.63 0.62 -1.15
CA ILE A 47 14.19 0.33 0.18
C ILE A 47 14.46 -1.16 0.37
N PHE A 48 13.55 -2.03 -0.09
CA PHE A 48 13.69 -3.47 0.05
C PHE A 48 14.55 -4.10 -1.06
N HIS A 49 15.02 -3.32 -2.03
CA HIS A 49 15.80 -3.80 -3.19
C HIS A 49 15.15 -5.01 -3.88
N SER A 50 13.81 -4.97 -4.02
CA SER A 50 13.06 -6.15 -4.46
C SER A 50 13.35 -6.50 -5.92
N GLN A 51 13.92 -7.68 -6.15
CA GLN A 51 14.23 -8.18 -7.50
C GLN A 51 12.99 -8.69 -8.25
N LYS A 52 11.92 -9.07 -7.54
CA LYS A 52 10.68 -9.59 -8.12
C LYS A 52 9.48 -9.00 -7.40
N GLN A 53 8.55 -8.47 -8.18
CA GLN A 53 7.40 -7.73 -7.67
C GLN A 53 6.10 -8.36 -8.19
N ASN A 54 5.15 -8.57 -7.28
CA ASN A 54 3.75 -8.82 -7.64
C ASN A 54 2.95 -7.65 -7.07
N LEU A 55 2.77 -6.61 -7.89
CA LEU A 55 2.07 -5.40 -7.51
C LEU A 55 0.63 -5.44 -8.05
N GLN A 56 -0.33 -5.16 -7.18
CA GLN A 56 -1.73 -5.00 -7.55
C GLN A 56 -2.26 -3.67 -7.04
N THR A 57 -2.86 -2.89 -7.94
CA THR A 57 -3.55 -1.65 -7.59
C THR A 57 -5.05 -1.91 -7.65
N ILE A 58 -5.74 -1.64 -6.54
CA ILE A 58 -7.19 -1.85 -6.42
C ILE A 58 -7.85 -0.53 -6.06
N HIS A 59 -8.71 -0.02 -6.95
CA HIS A 59 -9.60 1.09 -6.63
C HIS A 59 -10.81 0.56 -5.85
N ARG A 60 -10.87 0.87 -4.56
CA ARG A 60 -12.03 0.52 -3.72
C ARG A 60 -13.03 1.66 -3.72
N SER A 61 -14.06 1.55 -4.57
CA SER A 61 -15.22 2.45 -4.53
C SER A 61 -15.99 2.26 -3.22
N MET A 62 -16.58 3.34 -2.71
CA MET A 62 -17.58 3.24 -1.65
C MET A 62 -18.67 2.27 -2.08
N VAL A 63 -18.95 1.29 -1.23
CA VAL A 63 -20.25 0.61 -1.26
C VAL A 63 -21.27 1.74 -1.14
N THR A 64 -22.05 1.97 -2.20
CA THR A 64 -23.30 2.70 -2.08
C THR A 64 -24.16 1.95 -1.08
N HIS A 65 -24.08 2.31 0.20
CA HIS A 65 -25.14 1.94 1.12
C HIS A 65 -26.39 2.72 0.69
N PRO A 66 -27.56 2.04 0.61
CA PRO A 66 -28.78 2.56 0.00
C PRO A 66 -29.32 3.82 0.67
#